data_AF-A0A9W7A7Q6-F1
#
_entry.id   AF-A0A9W7A7Q6-F1
#
_cell.length_a   1.000
_cell.length_b   1.000
_cell.length_c   1.000
_cell.angle_alpha   90.00
_cell.angle_beta   90.00
_cell.angle_gamma   90.00
#
_symmetry.space_group_name_H-M   'P 1'
#
loop_
_entity.id
_entity.type
_entity.pdbx_description
1 polymer ?
#
loop_
_entity_poly.entity_id
_entity_poly.type
_entity_poly.pdbx_seq_one_letter_code
_entity_poly.pdbx_strand_id
1 'polypeptide(L)'
;MSDMSDEFTTGSAGSAGSAGSAGSAGSDEGADEMGATPEGSFGDHVPKLNSVTLVGRIGQQPNPRYFDNGNVVVNVSLAVKRKYHPLERKVRDVKYGDEETDWFPLEIWGRDAEYCAKFVKKG
;
A
#
# COMPACT_ATOMS: atom_id res chain seq x y z
N MET A 1 19.08 -48.47 19.95
CA MET A 1 20.52 -48.70 19.70
C MET A 1 20.93 -47.69 18.65
N SER A 2 21.48 -46.52 18.93
CA SER A 2 22.08 -45.92 20.12
C SER A 2 22.06 -44.40 19.85
N ASP A 3 21.43 -43.58 20.69
CA ASP A 3 22.06 -42.83 21.78
C ASP A 3 23.24 -41.94 21.35
N MET A 4 23.02 -40.61 21.35
CA MET A 4 24.03 -39.63 21.78
C MET A 4 23.41 -38.23 22.02
N SER A 5 23.15 -37.98 23.30
CA SER A 5 23.27 -36.72 24.05
C SER A 5 24.63 -36.03 23.78
N ASP A 6 24.90 -34.74 24.01
CA ASP A 6 24.73 -33.98 25.25
C ASP A 6 24.81 -32.44 25.04
N GLU A 7 24.36 -31.78 26.11
CA GLU A 7 24.36 -30.38 26.51
C GLU A 7 25.66 -29.59 26.31
N PHE A 8 25.52 -28.27 26.16
CA PHE A 8 26.50 -27.33 26.71
C PHE A 8 25.80 -26.13 27.34
N THR A 9 25.94 -26.03 28.66
CA THR A 9 25.55 -24.87 29.49
C THR A 9 26.83 -24.18 29.98
N THR A 10 26.87 -22.85 29.90
CA THR A 10 27.72 -21.94 30.70
C THR A 10 26.99 -20.58 30.66
N GLY A 11 26.53 -19.89 31.70
CA GLY A 11 26.96 -19.81 33.09
C GLY A 11 27.89 -18.60 33.29
N SER A 12 27.38 -17.47 33.84
CA SER A 12 28.06 -16.63 34.87
C SER A 12 27.56 -15.17 34.93
N ALA A 13 27.18 -14.78 36.16
CA ALA A 13 27.33 -13.50 36.90
C ALA A 13 27.49 -12.16 36.14
N GLY A 14 26.89 -11.03 36.51
CA GLY A 14 26.42 -10.56 37.82
C GLY A 14 27.07 -9.20 38.11
N SER A 15 26.30 -8.14 38.38
CA SER A 15 26.73 -7.03 39.25
C SER A 15 25.55 -6.13 39.61
N ALA A 16 25.19 -6.13 40.88
CA ALA A 16 24.41 -5.09 41.52
C ALA A 16 25.29 -3.83 41.68
N GLY A 17 24.72 -2.67 41.39
CA GLY A 17 25.32 -1.35 41.60
C GLY A 17 24.36 -0.46 42.37
N SER A 18 24.91 0.25 43.35
CA SER A 18 24.29 0.82 44.55
C SER A 18 23.49 2.11 44.37
N ALA A 19 22.67 2.38 45.40
CA ALA A 19 21.91 3.59 45.65
C ALA A 19 22.74 4.86 45.96
N GLY A 20 22.06 6.02 45.87
CA GLY A 20 22.47 7.36 46.34
C GLY A 20 22.43 8.38 45.19
N SER A 21 21.91 9.60 45.29
CA SER A 21 21.44 10.42 46.40
C SER A 21 20.53 11.54 45.86
N ALA A 22 19.75 12.15 46.76
CA ALA A 22 18.83 13.24 46.50
C ALA A 22 19.50 14.58 46.15
N GLY A 23 18.74 15.42 45.42
CA GLY A 23 18.66 16.88 45.62
C GLY A 23 19.54 17.76 44.71
N SER A 24 18.90 18.58 43.88
CA SER A 24 18.68 20.01 44.18
C SER A 24 17.97 20.71 43.02
N ALA A 25 16.95 21.50 43.37
CA ALA A 25 16.37 22.50 42.50
C ALA A 25 17.41 23.55 42.09
N GLY A 26 17.35 23.98 40.84
CA GLY A 26 18.18 25.04 40.28
C GLY A 26 17.58 25.50 38.96
N SER A 27 16.63 26.42 39.05
CA SER A 27 16.19 27.30 37.98
C SER A 27 17.30 28.27 37.63
N ASP A 28 17.75 28.32 36.38
CA ASP A 28 17.95 29.59 35.65
C ASP A 28 18.36 29.38 34.19
N GLU A 29 17.84 30.27 33.35
CA GLU A 29 18.42 30.80 32.11
C GLU A 29 18.64 29.87 30.89
N GLY A 30 17.70 30.00 29.96
CA GLY A 30 18.02 30.73 28.72
C GLY A 30 18.89 30.01 27.70
N ALA A 31 18.31 29.01 27.05
CA ALA A 31 18.64 28.71 25.67
C ALA A 31 17.31 28.58 24.90
N ASP A 32 16.83 29.70 24.37
CA ASP A 32 15.91 29.69 23.25
C ASP A 32 16.65 29.03 22.06
N GLU A 33 16.67 27.70 22.04
CA GLU A 33 16.96 26.95 20.84
C GLU A 33 15.85 27.25 19.84
N MET A 34 16.06 28.28 19.02
CA MET A 34 15.40 28.41 17.72
C MET A 34 15.83 27.24 16.85
N GLY A 35 15.26 26.06 17.13
CA GLY A 35 15.13 24.97 16.18
C GLY A 35 14.08 25.33 15.14
N ALA A 36 14.35 26.36 14.33
CA ALA A 36 13.68 26.51 13.05
C ALA A 36 14.17 25.37 12.17
N THR A 37 13.56 24.19 12.28
CA THR A 37 13.53 23.27 11.15
C THR A 37 12.92 24.06 9.99
N PRO A 38 13.56 24.13 8.82
CA PRO A 38 12.89 24.65 7.64
C PRO A 38 11.77 23.65 7.30
N GLU A 39 10.59 23.86 7.90
CA GLU A 39 9.34 23.14 7.63
C GLU A 39 8.89 23.49 6.21
N GLY A 40 9.52 22.81 5.27
CA GLY A 40 9.27 22.89 3.85
C GLY A 40 9.97 21.71 3.21
N SER A 41 9.59 20.50 3.62
CA SER A 41 10.08 19.29 2.99
C SER A 41 9.86 19.43 1.48
N PHE A 42 10.92 19.21 0.70
CA PHE A 42 10.87 19.40 -0.76
C PHE A 42 9.79 18.56 -1.46
N GLY A 43 9.13 17.64 -0.75
CA GLY A 43 8.05 16.79 -1.25
C GLY A 43 6.63 17.38 -1.14
N ASP A 44 6.43 18.49 -0.41
CA ASP A 44 5.07 19.01 -0.15
C ASP A 44 4.60 20.06 -1.19
N HIS A 45 5.54 20.74 -1.84
CA HIS A 45 5.23 21.74 -2.89
C HIS A 45 5.34 21.18 -4.32
N VAL A 46 5.64 19.89 -4.47
CA VAL A 46 5.55 19.22 -5.78
C VAL A 46 4.10 18.80 -5.98
N PRO A 47 3.40 19.29 -7.01
CA PRO A 47 2.05 18.83 -7.31
C PRO A 47 2.09 17.32 -7.60
N LYS A 48 1.43 16.53 -6.75
CA LYS A 48 1.35 15.08 -6.89
C LYS A 48 0.31 14.74 -7.96
N LEU A 49 0.75 14.18 -9.08
CA LEU A 49 -0.12 13.72 -10.16
C LEU A 49 -0.32 12.22 -10.09
N ASN A 50 -1.57 11.78 -10.04
CA ASN A 50 -1.94 10.38 -10.25
C ASN A 50 -3.00 10.33 -11.35
N SER A 51 -2.62 9.84 -12.52
CA SER A 51 -3.51 9.66 -13.67
C SER A 51 -3.34 8.27 -14.23
N VAL A 52 -4.45 7.55 -14.39
CA VAL A 52 -4.48 6.18 -14.91
C VAL A 52 -5.53 6.12 -16.01
N THR A 53 -5.11 5.67 -17.20
CA THR A 53 -6.02 5.42 -18.33
C THR A 53 -6.02 3.93 -18.63
N LEU A 54 -7.18 3.28 -18.46
CA LEU A 54 -7.35 1.85 -18.72
C LEU A 54 -8.39 1.64 -19.81
N VAL A 55 -8.11 0.73 -20.73
CA VAL A 55 -9.04 0.32 -21.78
C VAL A 55 -9.12 -1.19 -21.77
N GLY A 56 -10.33 -1.72 -21.60
CA GLY A 56 -10.55 -3.14 -21.40
C GLY A 56 -12.02 -3.54 -21.51
N ARG A 57 -12.33 -4.72 -21.03
CA ARG A 57 -13.69 -5.29 -21.02
C ARG A 57 -14.15 -5.55 -19.60
N ILE A 58 -15.46 -5.53 -19.37
CA ILE A 58 -16.00 -5.70 -18.04
C ILE A 58 -16.27 -7.19 -17.78
N GLY A 59 -15.62 -7.77 -16.78
CA GLY A 59 -15.71 -9.21 -16.51
C GLY A 59 -16.97 -9.66 -15.80
N GLN A 60 -17.56 -8.76 -15.01
CA GLN A 60 -18.75 -9.03 -14.20
C GLN A 60 -19.78 -7.93 -14.35
N GLN A 61 -21.05 -8.28 -14.20
CA GLN A 61 -22.13 -7.31 -14.30
C GLN A 61 -22.00 -6.25 -13.20
N PRO A 62 -22.09 -4.94 -13.52
CA PRO A 62 -22.01 -3.90 -12.50
C PRO A 62 -23.12 -4.08 -11.47
N ASN A 63 -22.75 -4.03 -10.20
CA ASN A 63 -23.67 -4.10 -9.07
C ASN A 63 -23.71 -2.74 -8.35
N PRO A 64 -24.70 -1.87 -8.65
CA PRO A 64 -24.85 -0.59 -7.97
C PRO A 64 -25.33 -0.79 -6.53
N ARG A 65 -24.68 -0.13 -5.59
CA ARG A 65 -25.10 0.00 -4.20
C ARG A 65 -25.47 1.43 -3.92
N TYR A 66 -26.67 1.64 -3.41
CA TYR A 66 -27.17 2.94 -3.01
C TYR A 66 -27.05 3.08 -1.49
N PHE A 67 -26.54 4.22 -1.05
CA PHE A 67 -26.40 4.57 0.35
C PHE A 67 -27.47 5.57 0.78
N ASP A 68 -27.77 5.60 2.08
CA ASP A 68 -28.81 6.46 2.67
C ASP A 68 -28.51 7.97 2.51
N ASN A 69 -27.25 8.33 2.30
CA ASN A 69 -26.80 9.68 2.01
C ASN A 69 -27.04 10.11 0.55
N GLY A 70 -27.66 9.27 -0.27
CA GLY A 70 -27.91 9.51 -1.69
C GLY A 70 -26.69 9.25 -2.58
N ASN A 71 -25.56 8.79 -2.03
CA ASN A 71 -24.43 8.37 -2.84
C ASN A 71 -24.68 6.98 -3.43
N VAL A 72 -24.21 6.79 -4.65
CA VAL A 72 -24.17 5.49 -5.31
C VAL A 72 -22.72 5.08 -5.53
N VAL A 73 -22.45 3.79 -5.36
CA VAL A 73 -21.18 3.18 -5.71
C VAL A 73 -21.42 2.00 -6.64
N VAL A 74 -20.54 1.84 -7.62
CA VAL A 74 -20.55 0.70 -8.54
C VAL A 74 -19.18 0.06 -8.52
N ASN A 75 -19.14 -1.22 -8.18
CA ASN A 75 -17.94 -2.03 -8.26
C ASN A 75 -17.93 -2.80 -9.59
N VAL A 76 -16.85 -2.65 -10.35
CA VAL A 76 -16.62 -3.40 -11.61
C VAL A 76 -15.22 -3.98 -11.64
N SER A 77 -15.04 -5.03 -12.44
CA SER A 77 -13.72 -5.60 -12.71
C SER A 77 -13.42 -5.47 -14.19
N LEU A 78 -12.34 -4.76 -14.50
CA LEU A 78 -11.91 -4.47 -15.87
C LEU A 78 -10.78 -5.43 -16.26
N ALA A 79 -11.03 -6.25 -17.27
CA ALA A 79 -10.05 -7.09 -17.94
C ALA A 79 -9.29 -6.27 -18.98
N VAL A 80 -7.99 -6.10 -18.78
CA VAL A 80 -7.08 -5.44 -19.73
C VAL A 80 -6.10 -6.49 -20.25
N LYS A 81 -6.08 -6.68 -21.56
CA LYS A 81 -5.14 -7.62 -22.21
C LYS A 81 -3.81 -6.93 -22.44
N ARG A 82 -2.72 -7.53 -21.96
CA ARG A 82 -1.37 -7.07 -22.28
C ARG A 82 -0.98 -7.54 -23.67
N LYS A 83 -0.47 -6.60 -24.49
CA LYS A 83 0.12 -6.91 -25.79
C LYS A 83 1.64 -6.85 -25.65
N TYR A 84 2.28 -8.00 -25.73
CA TYR A 84 3.73 -8.11 -25.70
C TYR A 84 4.35 -7.96 -27.08
N HIS A 85 5.47 -7.25 -27.15
CA HIS A 85 6.31 -7.25 -28.34
C HIS A 85 6.93 -8.65 -28.54
N PRO A 86 7.13 -9.13 -29.78
CA PRO A 86 7.67 -10.48 -30.04
C PRO A 86 9.01 -10.79 -29.35
N LEU A 87 9.87 -9.78 -29.16
CA LEU A 87 11.16 -9.94 -28.47
C LEU A 87 10.99 -10.15 -26.96
N GLU A 88 10.08 -9.42 -26.33
CA GLU A 88 9.78 -9.54 -24.90
C GLU A 88 9.11 -10.87 -24.57
N ARG A 89 8.26 -11.35 -25.50
CA ARG A 89 7.63 -12.67 -25.42
C ARG A 89 8.65 -13.81 -25.30
N LYS A 90 9.76 -13.73 -26.04
CA LYS A 90 10.83 -14.75 -26.02
C LYS A 90 11.61 -14.75 -24.69
N VAL A 91 11.71 -13.61 -24.02
CA VAL A 91 12.40 -13.48 -22.72
C VAL A 91 11.50 -13.95 -21.57
N ARG A 92 10.18 -13.72 -21.66
CA ARG A 92 9.21 -14.14 -20.62
C ARG A 92 8.63 -15.55 -20.84
N ASP A 93 9.12 -16.30 -21.84
CA ASP A 93 8.62 -17.65 -22.21
C ASP A 93 7.08 -17.72 -22.43
N VAL A 94 6.45 -16.60 -22.80
CA VAL A 94 5.00 -16.54 -23.05
C VAL A 94 4.72 -17.16 -24.43
N LYS A 95 3.95 -18.26 -24.50
CA LYS A 95 3.72 -18.93 -25.79
C LYS A 95 2.86 -18.08 -26.73
N TYR A 96 2.96 -18.37 -28.03
CA TYR A 96 2.07 -17.78 -29.03
C TYR A 96 0.63 -18.24 -28.75
N GLY A 97 -0.17 -17.37 -28.11
CA GLY A 97 -1.56 -17.64 -27.72
C GLY A 97 -1.88 -17.40 -26.24
N ASP A 98 -0.85 -17.27 -25.39
CA ASP A 98 -1.05 -16.93 -23.97
C ASP A 98 -1.28 -15.42 -23.84
N GLU A 99 -2.53 -14.99 -23.95
CA GLU A 99 -2.95 -13.62 -23.68
C GLU A 99 -3.04 -13.40 -22.17
N GLU A 100 -2.00 -12.82 -21.57
CA GLU A 100 -2.06 -12.37 -20.17
C GLU A 100 -3.09 -11.25 -20.02
N THR A 101 -4.03 -11.44 -19.10
CA THR A 101 -5.09 -10.49 -18.78
C THR A 101 -4.90 -9.99 -17.35
N ASP A 102 -4.75 -8.69 -17.18
CA ASP A 102 -4.79 -8.05 -15.88
C ASP A 102 -6.21 -7.69 -15.51
N TRP A 103 -6.55 -7.90 -14.25
CA TRP A 103 -7.85 -7.59 -13.69
C TRP A 103 -7.73 -6.40 -12.75
N PHE A 104 -8.37 -5.28 -13.12
CA PHE A 104 -8.40 -4.08 -12.32
C PHE A 104 -9.76 -3.98 -11.61
N PRO A 105 -9.81 -4.11 -10.27
CA PRO A 105 -11.00 -3.77 -9.51
C PRO A 105 -11.15 -2.24 -9.49
N LEU A 106 -12.29 -1.75 -9.96
CA LEU A 106 -12.62 -0.33 -9.98
C LEU A 106 -13.86 -0.08 -9.11
N GLU A 107 -13.82 1.05 -8.42
CA GLU A 107 -14.94 1.56 -7.63
C GLU A 107 -15.28 2.96 -8.12
N ILE A 108 -16.48 3.10 -8.69
CA ILE A 108 -16.96 4.34 -9.30
C ILE A 108 -18.03 4.91 -8.38
N TRP A 109 -17.99 6.21 -8.13
CA TRP A 109 -18.88 6.90 -7.19
C TRP A 109 -19.74 7.96 -7.88
N GLY A 110 -20.89 8.27 -7.26
CA GLY A 110 -21.74 9.40 -7.64
C GLY A 110 -22.37 9.27 -9.04
N ARG A 111 -22.45 10.38 -9.76
CA ARG A 111 -23.14 10.43 -11.06
C ARG A 111 -22.58 9.45 -12.10
N ASP A 112 -21.26 9.30 -12.14
CA ASP A 112 -20.60 8.38 -13.07
C ASP A 112 -20.96 6.93 -12.74
N ALA A 113 -21.13 6.60 -11.45
CA ALA A 113 -21.59 5.29 -11.03
C ALA A 113 -23.00 5.00 -11.54
N GLU A 114 -23.94 5.96 -11.44
CA GLU A 114 -25.29 5.78 -11.99
C GLU A 114 -25.27 5.57 -13.51
N TYR A 115 -24.43 6.32 -14.21
CA TYR A 115 -24.28 6.20 -15.66
C TYR A 115 -23.70 4.83 -16.02
N CYS A 116 -22.63 4.41 -15.34
CA CYS A 116 -22.05 3.09 -15.51
C CYS A 116 -23.07 1.98 -15.22
N ALA A 117 -23.85 2.07 -14.14
CA ALA A 117 -24.89 1.07 -13.83
C ALA A 117 -25.96 0.93 -14.91
N LYS A 118 -26.31 2.03 -15.60
CA LYS A 118 -27.36 2.05 -16.63
C LYS A 118 -26.87 1.49 -17.98
N PHE A 119 -25.63 1.82 -18.36
CA PHE A 119 -25.13 1.56 -19.71
C PHE A 119 -24.08 0.45 -19.81
N VAL A 120 -23.34 0.18 -18.73
CA VAL A 120 -22.29 -0.83 -18.73
C VAL A 120 -22.91 -2.20 -18.44
N LYS A 121 -22.51 -3.20 -19.23
CA LYS A 121 -22.87 -4.61 -19.04
C LYS A 121 -21.60 -5.44 -19.14
N LYS A 122 -21.67 -6.70 -18.68
CA LYS A 122 -20.59 -7.66 -18.88
C LYS A 122 -20.33 -7.85 -20.38
N GLY A 123 -19.06 -7.81 -20.78
CA GLY A 123 -18.61 -7.89 -22.18
C GLY A 123 -17.58 -6.83 -22.54
#